data_AF-A0A832L5E7-F1
#
_entry.id   AF-A0A832L5E7-F1
#
_cell.length_a   1.000
_cell.length_b   1.000
_cell.length_c   1.000
_cell.angle_alpha   90.00
_cell.angle_beta   90.00
_cell.angle_gamma   90.00
#
_symmetry.space_group_name_H-M   'P 1'
#
loop_
_entity.id
_entity.type
_entity.pdbx_description
1 polymer ?
#
loop_
_entity_poly.entity_id
_entity_poly.type
_entity_poly.pdbx_seq_one_letter_code
_entity_poly.pdbx_strand_id
1 'polypeptide(L)'
;MTNAEGFLYIIIFISFFMFLVGCTTLTFVYFLLPQIKNKLVIILGGIVLNFALFMGGDINWLIIGTVCFAVPMTVLAPLVLIPTCLKKIPSFSRVFICYLIISVLYMILPFILIETEISMIPFLFFATPLSNGLVYICLIIGCFGLAVAFYKLIK
;
A
#
# COMPACT_ATOMS: atom_id res chain seq x y z
N MET A 1 32.43 0.07 5.99
CA MET A 1 31.05 0.46 5.66
C MET A 1 30.96 1.96 5.77
N THR A 2 30.88 2.64 4.64
CA THR A 2 30.57 4.08 4.62
C THR A 2 29.15 4.25 5.13
N ASN A 3 28.86 5.31 5.88
CA ASN A 3 27.58 5.51 6.58
C ASN A 3 26.33 5.37 5.67
N ALA A 4 26.48 5.57 4.35
CA ALA A 4 25.42 5.40 3.36
C ALA A 4 25.02 3.92 3.12
N GLU A 5 25.98 2.99 3.11
CA GLU A 5 25.72 1.56 2.89
C GLU A 5 24.90 0.94 4.04
N GLY A 6 25.21 1.34 5.28
CA GLY A 6 24.49 0.90 6.46
C GLY A 6 23.06 1.40 6.50
N PHE A 7 22.83 2.66 6.10
CA PHE A 7 21.50 3.26 6.02
C PHE A 7 20.61 2.58 4.98
N LEU A 8 21.16 2.28 3.80
CA LEU A 8 20.45 1.60 2.73
C LEU A 8 20.04 0.18 3.13
N TYR A 9 20.92 -0.55 3.83
CA TYR A 9 20.60 -1.89 4.33
C TYR A 9 19.44 -1.88 5.34
N ILE A 10 19.40 -0.88 6.23
CA ILE A 10 18.32 -0.72 7.22
C ILE A 10 16.98 -0.44 6.54
N ILE A 11 16.93 0.45 5.53
CA ILE A 11 15.70 0.76 4.80
C ILE A 11 15.17 -0.46 4.05
N ILE A 12 16.05 -1.22 3.39
CA ILE A 12 15.68 -2.45 2.69
C ILE A 12 15.13 -3.46 3.69
N PHE A 13 15.80 -3.66 4.82
CA PHE A 13 15.35 -4.59 5.86
C PHE A 13 13.98 -4.21 6.41
N ILE A 14 13.75 -2.94 6.72
CA ILE A 14 12.45 -2.44 7.19
C ILE A 14 11.38 -2.65 6.10
N SER A 15 11.66 -2.28 4.86
CA SER A 15 10.73 -2.44 3.75
C SER A 15 10.34 -3.90 3.54
N PHE A 16 11.31 -4.81 3.63
CA PHE A 16 11.08 -6.25 3.55
C PHE A 16 10.25 -6.77 4.72
N PHE A 17 10.53 -6.33 5.95
CA PHE A 17 9.73 -6.68 7.12
C PHE A 17 8.28 -6.22 6.98
N MET A 18 8.09 -4.97 6.53
CA MET A 18 6.77 -4.37 6.30
C MET A 18 6.01 -5.10 5.17
N PHE A 19 6.71 -5.57 4.14
CA PHE A 19 6.15 -6.44 3.11
C PHE A 19 5.68 -7.79 3.67
N LEU A 20 6.45 -8.43 4.54
CA LEU A 20 6.03 -9.68 5.18
C LEU A 20 4.75 -9.48 6.02
N VAL A 21 4.67 -8.38 6.77
CA VAL A 21 3.45 -7.99 7.51
C VAL A 21 2.28 -7.72 6.56
N GLY A 22 2.54 -7.12 5.41
CA GLY A 22 1.51 -6.92 4.39
C GLY A 22 1.03 -8.22 3.76
N CYS A 23 1.91 -9.21 3.57
CA CYS A 23 1.54 -10.54 3.10
C CYS A 23 0.63 -11.28 4.09
N THR A 24 0.94 -11.21 5.40
CA THR A 24 0.10 -11.83 6.43
C THR A 24 -1.25 -11.12 6.50
N THR A 25 -1.27 -9.79 6.42
CA THR A 25 -2.49 -8.98 6.38
C THR A 25 -3.36 -9.32 5.16
N LEU A 26 -2.78 -9.38 3.97
CA LEU A 26 -3.49 -9.75 2.73
C LEU A 26 -4.13 -11.13 2.87
N THR A 27 -3.34 -12.11 3.29
CA THR A 27 -3.78 -13.50 3.48
C THR A 27 -4.94 -13.56 4.45
N PHE A 28 -4.79 -12.98 5.64
CA PHE A 28 -5.81 -13.00 6.68
C PHE A 28 -7.12 -12.36 6.21
N VAL A 29 -7.04 -11.16 5.63
CA VAL A 29 -8.23 -10.43 5.19
C VAL A 29 -8.91 -11.12 4.01
N TYR A 30 -8.15 -11.69 3.06
CA TYR A 30 -8.70 -12.45 1.95
C TYR A 30 -9.55 -13.64 2.42
N PHE A 31 -9.09 -14.38 3.43
CA PHE A 31 -9.83 -15.52 3.98
C PHE A 31 -10.98 -15.09 4.90
N LEU A 32 -10.88 -13.93 5.55
CA LEU A 32 -11.91 -13.38 6.42
C LEU A 32 -13.06 -12.71 5.63
N LEU A 33 -12.76 -12.12 4.48
CA LEU A 33 -13.67 -11.37 3.61
C LEU A 33 -14.99 -12.13 3.28
N PRO A 34 -14.98 -13.43 2.96
CA PRO A 34 -16.20 -14.20 2.72
C PRO A 34 -17.10 -14.36 3.97
N GLN A 35 -16.53 -14.30 5.17
CA GLN A 35 -17.23 -14.60 6.43
C GLN A 35 -17.97 -13.37 7.00
N ILE A 36 -17.64 -12.16 6.52
CA ILE A 36 -18.15 -10.92 7.11
C ILE A 36 -19.13 -10.22 6.16
N LYS A 37 -20.26 -9.77 6.71
CA LYS A 37 -21.29 -9.03 5.96
C LYS A 37 -20.79 -7.65 5.50
N ASN A 38 -20.15 -6.90 6.40
CA ASN A 38 -19.69 -5.53 6.15
C ASN A 38 -18.22 -5.48 5.69
N LYS A 39 -17.94 -6.10 4.54
CA LYS A 39 -16.59 -6.21 3.94
C LYS A 39 -15.87 -4.87 3.77
N LEU A 40 -16.61 -3.85 3.35
CA LEU A 40 -16.08 -2.49 3.15
C LEU A 40 -15.54 -1.86 4.43
N VAL A 41 -16.16 -2.16 5.58
CA VAL A 41 -15.75 -1.58 6.87
C VAL A 41 -14.38 -2.08 7.28
N ILE A 42 -14.04 -3.35 6.98
CA ILE A 42 -12.72 -3.91 7.26
C ILE A 42 -11.66 -3.27 6.37
N ILE A 43 -11.97 -3.14 5.08
CA ILE A 43 -11.07 -2.54 4.10
C ILE A 43 -10.79 -1.08 4.46
N LEU A 44 -11.84 -0.29 4.69
CA LEU A 44 -11.73 1.10 5.14
C LEU A 44 -11.02 1.19 6.48
N GLY A 45 -11.37 0.32 7.44
CA GLY A 45 -10.75 0.27 8.76
C GLY A 45 -9.25 0.04 8.66
N GLY A 46 -8.79 -0.87 7.80
CA GLY A 46 -7.37 -1.12 7.56
C GLY A 46 -6.65 0.07 6.91
N ILE A 47 -7.29 0.73 5.94
CA ILE A 47 -6.74 1.94 5.29
C ILE A 47 -6.64 3.09 6.30
N VAL A 48 -7.65 3.30 7.13
CA VAL A 48 -7.66 4.36 8.15
C VAL A 48 -6.68 4.05 9.28
N LEU A 49 -6.60 2.79 9.72
CA LEU A 49 -5.65 2.34 10.74
C LEU A 49 -4.21 2.60 10.30
N ASN A 50 -3.88 2.30 9.04
CA ASN A 50 -2.56 2.60 8.50
C ASN A 50 -2.25 4.09 8.58
N PHE A 51 -3.17 4.94 8.12
CA PHE A 51 -2.97 6.38 8.19
C PHE A 51 -2.77 6.85 9.63
N ALA A 52 -3.61 6.41 10.57
CA ALA A 52 -3.51 6.78 11.97
C ALA A 52 -2.16 6.40 12.60
N LEU A 53 -1.57 5.27 12.19
CA LEU A 53 -0.27 4.81 12.69
C LEU A 53 0.91 5.60 12.12
N PHE A 54 0.82 6.07 10.87
CA PHE A 54 1.96 6.66 10.15
C PHE A 54 1.83 8.14 9.83
N MET A 55 0.68 8.79 10.07
CA MET A 55 0.46 10.20 9.72
C MET A 55 1.38 11.20 10.41
N GLY A 56 1.91 10.85 11.59
CA GLY A 56 2.81 11.69 12.38
C GLY A 56 4.30 11.53 12.03
N GLY A 57 4.64 10.61 11.12
CA GLY A 57 6.00 10.42 10.63
C GLY A 57 6.24 11.14 9.31
N ASP A 58 7.48 11.03 8.82
CA ASP A 58 7.84 11.52 7.49
C ASP A 58 7.11 10.74 6.39
N ILE A 59 7.00 11.34 5.21
CA ILE A 59 6.32 10.74 4.05
C ILE A 59 6.89 9.37 3.67
N ASN A 60 8.19 9.17 3.86
CA ASN A 60 8.82 7.86 3.59
C ASN A 60 8.25 6.77 4.52
N TRP A 61 8.04 7.07 5.80
CA TRP A 61 7.42 6.15 6.75
C TRP A 61 5.96 5.89 6.42
N LEU A 62 5.25 6.92 5.94
CA LEU A 62 3.88 6.77 5.46
C LEU A 62 3.80 5.85 4.24
N ILE A 63 4.69 6.02 3.25
CA ILE A 63 4.77 5.17 2.06
C ILE A 63 5.14 3.73 2.43
N ILE A 64 6.18 3.52 3.23
CA ILE A 64 6.58 2.18 3.68
C ILE A 64 5.46 1.55 4.51
N GLY A 65 4.81 2.34 5.36
CA GLY A 65 3.63 1.96 6.14
C GLY A 65 2.52 1.42 5.27
N THR A 66 2.23 2.08 4.13
CA THR A 66 1.14 1.65 3.24
C THR A 66 1.27 0.21 2.77
N VAL A 67 2.50 -0.32 2.60
CA VAL A 67 2.76 -1.70 2.17
C VAL A 67 2.20 -2.73 3.17
N CYS A 68 2.09 -2.38 4.46
CA CYS A 68 1.60 -3.27 5.51
C CYS A 68 0.08 -3.45 5.54
N PHE A 69 -0.68 -2.37 5.45
CA PHE A 69 -2.14 -2.44 5.64
C PHE A 69 -2.89 -1.81 4.50
N ALA A 70 -2.44 -0.67 3.99
CA ALA A 70 -3.18 0.05 2.97
C ALA A 70 -3.17 -0.70 1.63
N VAL A 71 -2.00 -1.09 1.12
CA VAL A 71 -1.86 -1.81 -0.15
C VAL A 71 -2.63 -3.14 -0.15
N PRO A 72 -2.52 -4.02 0.88
CA PRO A 72 -3.36 -5.22 0.96
C PRO A 72 -4.86 -4.94 0.88
N MET A 73 -5.33 -3.96 1.65
CA MET A 73 -6.76 -3.60 1.72
C MET A 73 -7.24 -3.01 0.40
N THR A 74 -6.44 -2.15 -0.22
CA THR A 74 -6.76 -1.50 -1.48
C THR A 74 -6.72 -2.48 -2.66
N VAL A 75 -5.84 -3.47 -2.65
CA VAL A 75 -5.84 -4.57 -3.63
C VAL A 75 -7.09 -5.44 -3.49
N LEU A 76 -7.62 -5.59 -2.26
CA LEU A 76 -8.85 -6.33 -2.01
C LEU A 76 -10.13 -5.51 -2.29
N ALA A 77 -10.05 -4.19 -2.27
CA ALA A 77 -11.19 -3.29 -2.44
C ALA A 77 -11.98 -3.49 -3.76
N PRO A 78 -11.34 -3.68 -4.93
CA PRO A 78 -12.04 -3.94 -6.19
C PRO A 78 -12.95 -5.18 -6.13
N LEU A 79 -12.56 -6.22 -5.39
CA LEU A 79 -13.35 -7.45 -5.25
C LEU A 79 -14.70 -7.19 -4.55
N VAL A 80 -14.76 -6.16 -3.71
CA VAL A 80 -15.95 -5.79 -2.93
C VAL A 80 -16.74 -4.68 -3.62
N LEU A 81 -16.05 -3.67 -4.14
CA LEU A 81 -16.67 -2.46 -4.70
C LEU A 81 -17.17 -2.65 -6.14
N ILE A 82 -16.49 -3.46 -6.94
CA ILE A 82 -16.79 -3.59 -8.38
C ILE A 82 -16.84 -5.07 -8.81
N PRO A 83 -17.64 -5.93 -8.13
CA PRO A 83 -17.67 -7.36 -8.42
C PRO A 83 -18.18 -7.65 -9.84
N THR A 84 -19.06 -6.80 -10.37
CA THR A 84 -19.63 -6.92 -11.72
C THR A 84 -18.60 -6.73 -12.83
N CYS A 85 -17.56 -5.92 -12.62
CA CYS A 85 -16.46 -5.77 -13.57
C CYS A 85 -15.51 -6.98 -13.59
N LEU A 86 -15.50 -7.80 -12.53
CA LEU A 86 -14.53 -8.87 -12.35
C LEU A 86 -15.01 -10.24 -12.86
N LYS A 87 -16.31 -10.40 -13.20
CA LYS A 87 -16.99 -11.65 -13.62
C LYS A 87 -16.92 -12.82 -12.61
N LYS A 88 -15.79 -13.02 -11.93
CA LYS A 88 -15.53 -14.00 -10.86
C LYS A 88 -14.54 -13.41 -9.87
N ILE A 89 -14.66 -13.79 -8.60
CA ILE A 89 -13.67 -13.46 -7.56
C ILE A 89 -12.32 -14.08 -8.00
N PRO A 90 -11.25 -13.27 -8.20
CA PRO A 90 -9.94 -13.81 -8.56
C PRO A 90 -9.40 -14.75 -7.49
N SER A 91 -8.66 -15.77 -7.92
CA SER A 91 -7.98 -16.70 -7.02
C SER A 91 -6.95 -15.96 -6.17
N PHE A 92 -6.66 -16.48 -4.98
CA PHE A 92 -5.66 -15.91 -4.08
C PHE A 92 -4.32 -15.66 -4.79
N SER A 93 -3.87 -16.57 -5.65
CA SER A 93 -2.64 -16.40 -6.42
C SER A 93 -2.66 -15.14 -7.30
N ARG A 94 -3.77 -14.83 -7.98
CA ARG A 94 -3.90 -13.60 -8.79
C ARG A 94 -3.89 -12.35 -7.92
N VAL A 95 -4.57 -12.41 -6.76
CA VAL A 95 -4.57 -11.30 -5.78
C VAL A 95 -3.16 -11.08 -5.21
N PHE A 96 -2.44 -12.15 -4.90
CA PHE A 96 -1.08 -12.11 -4.39
C PHE A 96 -0.09 -11.54 -5.42
N ILE A 97 -0.18 -11.92 -6.69
CA ILE A 97 0.67 -11.34 -7.75
C ILE A 97 0.38 -9.84 -7.91
N CYS A 98 -0.89 -9.44 -7.88
CA CYS A 98 -1.28 -8.02 -7.91
C CYS A 98 -0.65 -7.25 -6.75
N TYR A 99 -0.78 -7.80 -5.53
CA TYR A 99 -0.18 -7.24 -4.33
C TYR A 99 1.35 -7.14 -4.44
N LEU A 100 2.02 -8.17 -4.96
CA LEU A 100 3.47 -8.20 -5.10
C LEU A 100 3.96 -7.09 -6.03
N ILE A 101 3.33 -6.93 -7.20
CA ILE A 101 3.69 -5.90 -8.18
C ILE A 101 3.52 -4.50 -7.58
N ILE A 102 2.38 -4.25 -6.93
CA ILE A 102 2.12 -2.93 -6.33
C ILE A 102 3.08 -2.70 -5.15
N SER A 103 3.33 -3.70 -4.32
CA SER A 103 4.23 -3.57 -3.16
C SER A 103 5.66 -3.27 -3.59
N VAL A 104 6.16 -3.91 -4.65
CA VAL A 104 7.49 -3.62 -5.21
C VAL A 104 7.56 -2.17 -5.67
N LEU A 105 6.55 -1.68 -6.41
CA LEU A 105 6.47 -0.29 -6.84
C LEU A 105 6.54 0.68 -5.63
N TYR A 106 5.82 0.36 -4.56
CA TYR A 106 5.76 1.17 -3.35
C TYR A 106 7.02 1.10 -2.49
N MET A 107 7.76 -0.01 -2.53
CA MET A 107 9.08 -0.11 -1.89
C MET A 107 10.15 0.69 -2.63
N ILE A 108 10.02 0.85 -3.95
CA ILE A 108 10.95 1.64 -4.77
C ILE A 108 10.64 3.14 -4.68
N LEU A 109 9.36 3.51 -4.49
CA LEU A 109 8.90 4.90 -4.52
C LEU A 109 9.66 5.85 -3.56
N PRO A 110 9.98 5.49 -2.29
CA PRO A 110 10.78 6.33 -1.39
C PRO A 110 12.16 6.65 -1.97
N PHE A 111 12.82 5.69 -2.63
CA PHE A 111 14.13 5.91 -3.24
C PHE A 111 14.05 6.91 -4.39
N ILE A 112 13.02 6.79 -5.24
CA ILE A 112 12.77 7.75 -6.32
C ILE A 112 12.58 9.15 -5.73
N LEU A 113 11.77 9.30 -4.67
CA LEU A 113 11.52 10.60 -4.04
C LEU A 113 12.77 11.23 -3.41
N ILE A 114 13.70 10.40 -2.92
CA ILE A 114 14.98 10.84 -2.37
C ILE A 114 15.94 11.25 -3.51
N GLU A 115 16.12 10.41 -4.53
CA GLU A 115 17.08 10.67 -5.63
C GLU A 115 16.65 11.83 -6.53
N THR A 116 15.35 12.02 -6.76
CA THR A 116 14.83 13.07 -7.64
C THR A 116 14.66 14.41 -6.94
N GLU A 117 15.00 14.51 -5.64
CA GLU A 117 14.74 15.68 -4.78
C GLU A 117 13.27 16.15 -4.77
N ILE A 118 12.34 15.35 -5.29
CA ILE A 118 10.89 15.63 -5.27
C ILE A 118 10.40 15.73 -3.82
N SER A 119 11.05 15.03 -2.89
CA SER A 119 10.86 15.20 -1.44
C SER A 119 11.10 16.64 -0.93
N MET A 120 11.79 17.50 -1.68
CA MET A 120 12.00 18.92 -1.39
C MET A 120 10.89 19.84 -1.92
N ILE A 121 9.88 19.31 -2.64
CA ILE A 121 8.67 20.08 -2.96
C ILE A 121 8.06 20.51 -1.62
N PRO A 122 7.82 21.81 -1.36
CA PRO A 122 7.43 22.32 -0.05
C PRO A 122 6.25 21.56 0.56
N PHE A 123 5.27 21.22 -0.27
CA PHE A 123 4.12 20.44 0.14
C PHE A 123 4.51 19.07 0.74
N LEU A 124 5.46 18.34 0.14
CA LEU A 124 5.97 17.06 0.65
C LEU A 124 6.98 17.26 1.79
N PHE A 125 7.73 18.36 1.76
CA PHE A 125 8.80 18.64 2.72
C PHE A 125 8.28 19.07 4.10
N PHE A 126 7.17 19.80 4.17
CA PHE A 126 6.67 20.34 5.44
C PHE A 126 6.06 19.29 6.40
N ALA A 127 5.94 18.02 5.97
CA ALA A 127 5.48 16.88 6.79
C ALA A 127 4.26 17.18 7.70
N THR A 128 3.34 18.03 7.23
CA THR A 128 2.13 18.34 8.01
C THR A 128 1.13 17.20 7.90
N PRO A 129 0.29 16.96 8.93
CA PRO A 129 -0.75 15.92 8.86
C PRO A 129 -1.69 16.08 7.66
N LEU A 130 -1.97 17.32 7.24
CA LEU A 130 -2.79 17.61 6.06
C LEU A 130 -2.10 17.19 4.76
N SER A 131 -0.81 17.51 4.61
CA SER A 131 -0.03 17.10 3.43
C SER A 131 0.11 15.58 3.37
N ASN A 132 0.48 14.96 4.49
CA ASN A 132 0.57 13.50 4.61
C ASN A 132 -0.76 12.84 4.24
N GLY A 133 -1.89 13.39 4.69
CA GLY A 133 -3.23 12.93 4.31
C GLY A 133 -3.47 12.97 2.80
N LEU A 134 -3.11 14.07 2.14
CA LEU A 134 -3.29 14.22 0.69
C LEU A 134 -2.39 13.26 -0.11
N VAL A 135 -1.13 13.12 0.28
CA VAL A 135 -0.21 12.14 -0.31
C VAL A 135 -0.76 10.73 -0.14
N TYR A 136 -1.21 10.40 1.07
CA TYR A 136 -1.80 9.11 1.37
C TYR A 136 -3.03 8.81 0.51
N ILE A 137 -3.97 9.76 0.38
CA ILE A 137 -5.14 9.60 -0.49
C ILE A 137 -4.72 9.34 -1.94
N CYS A 138 -3.73 10.08 -2.45
CA CYS A 138 -3.19 9.87 -3.80
C CYS A 138 -2.62 8.46 -3.97
N LEU A 139 -1.87 7.96 -2.98
CA LEU A 139 -1.36 6.59 -2.96
C LEU A 139 -2.52 5.59 -3.00
N ILE A 140 -3.53 5.72 -2.13
CA ILE A 140 -4.67 4.80 -2.11
C ILE A 140 -5.41 4.79 -3.45
N ILE A 141 -5.68 5.96 -4.04
CA ILE A 141 -6.36 6.05 -5.35
C ILE A 141 -5.50 5.40 -6.44
N GLY A 142 -4.19 5.67 -6.46
CA GLY A 142 -3.26 5.08 -7.42
C GLY A 142 -3.19 3.56 -7.29
N CYS A 143 -3.07 3.05 -6.06
CA CYS A 143 -3.07 1.62 -5.74
C CYS A 143 -4.40 0.96 -6.18
N PHE A 144 -5.53 1.61 -5.93
CA PHE A 144 -6.84 1.10 -6.34
C PHE A 144 -6.96 1.03 -7.86
N GLY A 145 -6.56 2.10 -8.55
CA GLY A 145 -6.55 2.16 -10.01
C GLY A 145 -5.68 1.07 -10.63
N LEU A 146 -4.47 0.86 -10.10
CA LEU A 146 -3.56 -0.20 -10.53
C LEU A 146 -4.15 -1.58 -10.30
N ALA A 147 -4.75 -1.84 -9.14
CA ALA A 147 -5.39 -3.12 -8.85
C ALA A 147 -6.55 -3.42 -9.80
N VAL A 148 -7.41 -2.42 -10.06
CA VAL A 148 -8.50 -2.54 -11.05
C VAL A 148 -7.94 -2.83 -12.45
N ALA A 149 -6.91 -2.09 -12.88
CA ALA A 149 -6.29 -2.29 -14.19
C ALA A 149 -5.69 -3.70 -14.31
N PHE A 150 -4.94 -4.14 -13.30
CA PHE A 150 -4.34 -5.47 -13.25
C PHE A 150 -5.39 -6.59 -13.38
N TYR A 151 -6.48 -6.50 -12.61
CA TYR A 151 -7.56 -7.49 -12.68
C TYR A 151 -8.33 -7.48 -13.99
N LYS A 152 -8.40 -6.34 -14.68
CA LYS A 152 -9.00 -6.26 -16.02
C LYS A 152 -8.10 -6.84 -17.11
N LEU A 153 -6.78 -6.65 -16.99
CA LEU A 153 -5.79 -7.11 -17.97
C LEU A 153 -5.54 -8.61 -17.89
N ILE A 154 -5.57 -9.20 -16.69
CA ILE A 154 -5.27 -10.63 -16.47
C ILE A 154 -6.57 -11.47 -16.47
N LYS A 155 -7.43 -11.23 -17.45
CA LYS A 155 -8.64 -12.04 -17.67
C LYS A 155 -8.26 -13.51 -17.89
#